data_AF-A0A7S0Z7M4-F1
#
_entry.id   AF-A0A7S0Z7M4-F1
#
_cell.length_a   1.000
_cell.length_b   1.000
_cell.length_c   1.000
_cell.angle_alpha   90.00
_cell.angle_beta   90.00
_cell.angle_gamma   90.00
#
_symmetry.space_group_name_H-M   'P 1'
#
loop_
_entity.id
_entity.type
_entity.pdbx_description
1 polymer ?
#
loop_
_entity_poly.entity_id
_entity_poly.type
_entity_poly.pdbx_seq_one_letter_code
_entity_poly.pdbx_strand_id
1 'polypeptide(L)'
;LDFSHTGGHHVVVLDKSRPISEPGNVCMISIASVWEPNMAPAGCHSVHAYTMEPFEGWEELKATDKAAYEARKKEASEKLYVALERVVPDIRARVLLELIASPATHKSWLRR
;
A
#
# COMPACT_ATOMS: atom_id res chain seq x y z
N LEU A 1 3.29 20.39 -3.58
CA LEU A 1 3.45 19.13 -4.35
C LEU A 1 2.43 19.18 -5.46
N ASP A 2 2.84 19.24 -6.72
CA ASP A 2 1.90 19.30 -7.83
C ASP A 2 1.52 17.89 -8.28
N PHE A 3 0.32 17.44 -7.91
CA PHE A 3 -0.30 16.20 -8.36
C PHE A 3 -1.38 16.45 -9.42
N SER A 4 -1.51 17.68 -9.95
CA SER A 4 -2.59 18.04 -10.89
C SER A 4 -2.56 17.21 -12.18
N HIS A 5 -1.39 16.67 -12.55
CA HIS A 5 -1.21 15.78 -13.69
C HIS A 5 -1.41 14.28 -13.37
N THR A 6 -1.60 13.93 -12.11
CA THR A 6 -1.70 12.55 -11.63
C THR A 6 -3.16 12.26 -11.30
N GLY A 7 -3.75 11.21 -11.89
CA GLY A 7 -5.11 10.79 -11.53
C GLY A 7 -5.24 10.42 -10.03
N GLY A 8 -6.45 10.40 -9.49
CA GLY A 8 -6.68 9.98 -8.10
C GLY A 8 -6.72 8.45 -7.91
N HIS A 9 -6.83 7.66 -8.97
CA HIS A 9 -6.80 6.19 -8.93
C HIS A 9 -5.88 5.62 -9.99
N HIS A 10 -5.08 4.62 -9.60
CA HIS A 10 -4.15 3.92 -10.47
C HIS A 10 -4.20 2.42 -10.23
N VAL A 11 -4.02 1.67 -11.32
CA VAL A 11 -3.80 0.23 -11.31
C VAL A 11 -2.44 -0.04 -11.88
N VAL A 12 -1.57 -0.68 -11.10
CA VAL A 12 -0.23 -1.04 -11.53
C VAL A 12 -0.11 -2.56 -11.58
N VAL A 13 0.23 -3.08 -12.75
CA VAL A 13 0.64 -4.49 -12.93
C VAL A 13 2.16 -4.52 -12.89
N LEU A 14 2.74 -5.14 -11.86
CA LEU A 14 4.19 -5.16 -11.65
C LEU A 14 4.90 -5.94 -12.75
N ASP A 15 4.39 -7.11 -13.10
CA ASP A 15 4.88 -7.96 -14.17
C ASP A 15 3.74 -8.37 -15.12
N LYS A 16 3.80 -7.88 -16.35
CA LYS A 16 2.80 -8.13 -17.39
C LYS A 16 2.84 -9.55 -17.96
N SER A 17 3.91 -10.31 -17.68
CA SER A 17 4.03 -11.71 -18.10
C SER A 17 3.34 -12.68 -17.12
N ARG A 18 2.99 -12.21 -15.91
CA ARG A 18 2.34 -13.01 -14.86
C ARG A 18 0.83 -12.76 -14.83
N PRO A 19 0.00 -13.72 -14.38
CA PRO A 19 -1.43 -13.52 -14.25
C PRO A 19 -1.77 -12.33 -13.34
N ILE A 20 -2.83 -11.60 -13.68
CA ILE A 20 -3.34 -10.49 -12.84
C ILE A 20 -3.92 -11.00 -11.51
N SER A 21 -4.33 -12.27 -11.45
CA SER A 21 -4.86 -12.93 -10.26
C SER A 21 -3.77 -13.34 -9.27
N GLU A 22 -2.51 -13.23 -9.66
CA GLU A 22 -1.41 -13.64 -8.82
C GLU A 22 -1.22 -12.64 -7.66
N PRO A 23 -1.18 -13.12 -6.39
CA PRO A 23 -1.03 -12.24 -5.23
C PRO A 23 0.20 -11.34 -5.33
N GLY A 24 0.02 -10.04 -5.10
CA GLY A 24 1.09 -9.05 -5.18
C GLY A 24 1.37 -8.50 -6.58
N ASN A 25 0.90 -9.12 -7.66
CA ASN A 25 1.23 -8.64 -9.03
C ASN A 25 0.44 -7.38 -9.41
N VAL A 26 -0.82 -7.27 -8.97
CA VAL A 26 -1.66 -6.09 -9.20
C VAL A 26 -1.75 -5.25 -7.94
N CYS A 27 -1.34 -3.99 -8.05
CA CYS A 27 -1.41 -3.01 -6.98
C CYS A 27 -2.43 -1.91 -7.32
N MET A 28 -3.33 -1.64 -6.38
CA MET A 28 -4.29 -0.55 -6.45
C MET A 28 -3.75 0.64 -5.67
N ILE A 29 -3.79 1.84 -6.24
CA ILE A 29 -3.33 3.07 -5.59
C ILE A 29 -4.45 4.11 -5.66
N SER A 30 -4.78 4.68 -4.51
CA SER A 30 -5.79 5.74 -4.36
C SER A 30 -5.17 6.97 -3.70
N ILE A 31 -5.33 8.13 -4.32
CA ILE A 31 -4.85 9.42 -3.85
C ILE A 31 -6.04 10.39 -3.81
N ALA A 32 -7.00 10.14 -2.92
CA ALA A 32 -8.28 10.87 -2.88
C ALA A 32 -8.10 12.40 -2.77
N SER A 33 -7.04 12.83 -2.08
CA SER A 33 -6.65 14.25 -1.95
C SER A 33 -6.30 14.98 -3.25
N VAL A 34 -6.15 14.27 -4.38
CA VAL A 34 -6.07 14.90 -5.71
C VAL A 34 -7.39 15.56 -6.10
N TRP A 35 -8.51 14.92 -5.77
CA TRP A 35 -9.85 15.42 -6.08
C TRP A 35 -10.44 16.25 -4.96
N GLU A 36 -10.16 15.85 -3.72
CA GLU A 36 -10.68 16.48 -2.51
C GLU A 36 -9.53 16.91 -1.59
N PRO A 37 -8.91 18.09 -1.80
CA PRO A 37 -7.72 18.51 -1.07
C PRO A 37 -7.85 18.50 0.46
N ASN A 38 -9.07 18.64 0.98
CA ASN A 38 -9.37 18.62 2.41
C ASN A 38 -9.26 17.21 3.05
N MET A 39 -9.03 16.16 2.26
CA MET A 39 -8.80 14.78 2.74
C MET A 39 -7.36 14.55 3.23
N ALA A 40 -6.52 15.58 3.21
CA ALA A 40 -5.17 15.57 3.76
C ALA A 40 -4.83 16.94 4.38
N PRO A 41 -3.85 17.03 5.29
CA PRO A 41 -3.32 18.30 5.75
C PRO A 41 -2.85 19.18 4.59
N ALA A 42 -2.87 20.50 4.79
CA ALA A 42 -2.42 21.45 3.78
C ALA A 42 -1.00 21.13 3.29
N GLY A 43 -0.81 21.08 1.97
CA GLY A 43 0.46 20.74 1.34
C GLY A 43 0.81 19.25 1.31
N CYS A 44 -0.05 18.38 1.85
CA CYS A 44 0.13 16.93 1.87
C CYS A 44 -0.89 16.23 0.98
N HIS A 45 -0.58 14.98 0.62
CA HIS A 45 -1.53 14.06 0.00
C HIS A 45 -1.67 12.80 0.84
N SER A 46 -2.88 12.24 0.89
CA SER A 46 -3.14 10.92 1.48
C SER A 46 -3.13 9.87 0.38
N VAL A 47 -2.29 8.85 0.55
CA VAL A 47 -2.12 7.76 -0.40
C VAL A 47 -2.49 6.45 0.29
N HIS A 48 -3.42 5.71 -0.32
CA HIS A 48 -3.78 4.36 0.10
C HIS A 48 -3.45 3.38 -1.03
N ALA A 49 -2.54 2.46 -0.76
CA ALA A 49 -2.12 1.43 -1.71
C ALA A 49 -2.33 0.03 -1.12
N TYR A 50 -2.83 -0.90 -1.93
CA TYR A 50 -3.04 -2.28 -1.51
C TYR A 50 -2.91 -3.26 -2.68
N THR A 51 -2.72 -4.54 -2.33
CA THR A 51 -2.64 -5.66 -3.26
C THR A 51 -3.18 -6.92 -2.58
N MET A 52 -3.43 -7.97 -3.36
CA MET A 52 -3.80 -9.27 -2.81
C MET A 52 -2.60 -9.89 -2.11
N GLU A 53 -2.82 -10.40 -0.90
CA GLU A 53 -1.82 -11.05 -0.07
C GLU A 53 -2.50 -12.25 0.61
N PRO A 54 -1.91 -13.46 0.55
CA PRO A 54 -2.46 -14.62 1.25
C PRO A 54 -2.53 -14.38 2.75
N PHE A 55 -3.58 -14.88 3.40
CA PHE A 55 -3.76 -14.72 4.84
C PHE A 55 -2.84 -15.63 5.67
N GLU A 56 -2.41 -16.74 5.09
CA GLU A 56 -1.69 -17.80 5.77
C GLU A 56 -0.39 -17.32 6.45
N GLY A 57 -0.21 -17.75 7.69
CA GLY A 57 0.94 -17.43 8.54
C GLY A 57 0.96 -16.02 9.14
N TRP A 58 0.07 -15.10 8.73
CA TRP A 58 0.08 -13.74 9.30
C TRP A 58 -0.43 -13.70 10.74
N GLU A 59 -1.47 -14.46 11.08
CA GLU A 59 -2.01 -14.50 12.45
C GLU A 59 -1.07 -15.18 13.42
N GLU A 60 -0.55 -16.35 13.03
CA GLU A 60 0.39 -17.09 13.85
C GLU A 60 1.63 -16.24 14.13
N LEU A 61 2.24 -15.66 13.09
CA LEU A 61 3.42 -14.81 13.24
C LEU A 61 3.13 -13.59 14.12
N LYS A 62 1.96 -12.95 13.97
CA LYS A 62 1.53 -11.84 14.82
C LYS A 62 1.43 -12.23 16.30
N ALA A 63 1.01 -13.47 16.58
CA ALA A 63 0.82 -13.98 17.93
C ALA A 63 2.13 -14.49 18.56
N THR A 64 3.05 -15.04 17.77
CA THR A 64 4.26 -15.72 18.27
C THR A 64 5.51 -14.85 18.23
N ASP A 65 5.66 -13.98 17.22
CA ASP A 65 6.84 -13.13 17.06
C ASP A 65 6.47 -11.77 16.46
N LYS A 66 6.29 -10.79 17.34
CA LYS A 66 5.95 -9.41 16.96
C LYS A 66 7.04 -8.76 16.09
N ALA A 67 8.31 -9.05 16.35
CA ALA A 67 9.41 -8.42 15.61
C ALA A 67 9.47 -8.97 14.17
N ALA A 68 9.37 -10.29 14.02
CA ALA A 68 9.28 -10.93 12.71
C ALA A 68 8.00 -10.53 11.96
N TYR A 69 6.88 -10.35 12.65
CA TYR A 69 5.64 -9.85 12.06
C TYR A 69 5.78 -8.44 11.48
N GLU A 70 6.37 -7.50 12.22
CA GLU A 70 6.60 -6.14 11.70
C GLU A 70 7.65 -6.12 10.57
N ALA A 71 8.68 -6.98 10.63
CA ALA A 71 9.63 -7.15 9.54
C ALA A 71 8.94 -7.68 8.27
N ARG A 72 8.12 -8.72 8.38
CA ARG A 72 7.34 -9.29 7.25
C ARG A 72 6.37 -8.27 6.67
N LYS A 73 5.73 -7.45 7.50
CA LYS A 73 4.88 -6.33 7.03
C LYS A 73 5.67 -5.37 6.14
N LYS A 74 6.85 -4.95 6.61
CA LYS A 74 7.70 -4.03 5.88
C LYS A 74 8.16 -4.64 4.56
N GLU A 75 8.67 -5.87 4.58
CA GLU A 75 9.07 -6.61 3.38
C GLU A 75 7.92 -6.74 2.37
N ALA A 76 6.73 -7.15 2.83
CA ALA A 76 5.56 -7.28 1.97
C ALA A 76 5.11 -5.94 1.37
N SER A 77 5.33 -4.82 2.07
CA SER A 77 4.99 -3.49 1.56
C SER A 77 5.89 -3.01 0.42
N GLU A 78 7.09 -3.59 0.25
CA GLU A 78 8.04 -3.16 -0.78
C GLU A 78 7.44 -3.27 -2.18
N LYS A 79 6.61 -4.29 -2.45
CA LYS A 79 5.92 -4.43 -3.73
C LYS A 79 4.96 -3.26 -4.03
N LEU A 80 4.33 -2.71 -2.99
CA LEU A 80 3.47 -1.53 -3.10
C LEU A 80 4.31 -0.28 -3.38
N TYR A 81 5.48 -0.15 -2.77
CA TYR A 81 6.38 0.96 -3.07
C TYR A 81 6.89 0.93 -4.51
N VAL A 82 7.29 -0.24 -5.02
CA VAL A 82 7.67 -0.40 -6.44
C VAL A 82 6.52 0.03 -7.35
N ALA A 83 5.26 -0.26 -6.99
CA ALA A 83 4.10 0.22 -7.73
C ALA A 83 3.91 1.74 -7.60
N LEU A 84 4.04 2.28 -6.39
CA LEU A 84 3.92 3.71 -6.11
C LEU A 84 4.95 4.53 -6.86
N GLU A 85 6.19 4.05 -6.98
CA GLU A 85 7.27 4.72 -7.72
C GLU A 85 6.98 4.82 -9.23
N ARG A 86 6.10 3.97 -9.78
CA ARG A 86 5.64 4.13 -11.18
C ARG A 86 4.66 5.28 -11.36
N VAL A 87 4.03 5.73 -10.27
CA VAL A 87 3.06 6.84 -10.25
C VAL A 87 3.71 8.13 -9.72
N VAL A 88 4.54 8.00 -8.68
CA VAL A 88 5.26 9.08 -7.99
C VAL A 88 6.71 8.62 -7.76
N PRO A 89 7.63 8.87 -8.71
CA PRO A 89 8.97 8.28 -8.73
C PRO A 89 9.82 8.46 -7.47
N ASP A 90 9.62 9.53 -6.72
CA ASP A 90 10.38 9.86 -5.51
C ASP A 90 9.54 9.77 -4.22
N ILE A 91 8.45 9.00 -4.24
CA ILE A 91 7.50 8.88 -3.12
C ILE A 91 8.17 8.59 -1.78
N ARG A 92 9.18 7.72 -1.75
CA ARG A 92 9.89 7.32 -0.52
C ARG A 92 10.54 8.51 0.20
N ALA A 93 11.08 9.46 -0.55
CA ALA A 93 11.70 10.66 0.01
C ALA A 93 10.67 11.68 0.52
N ARG A 94 9.38 11.48 0.22
CA ARG A 94 8.28 12.39 0.55
C ARG A 94 7.37 11.88 1.68
N VAL A 95 7.59 10.66 2.16
CA VAL A 95 6.77 10.05 3.21
C VAL A 95 6.97 10.79 4.54
N LEU A 96 5.91 11.42 5.04
CA LEU A 96 5.89 12.06 6.37
C LEU A 96 5.36 11.13 7.47
N LEU A 97 4.44 10.24 7.09
CA LEU A 97 3.83 9.24 7.96
C LEU A 97 3.57 7.97 7.15
N GLU A 98 3.92 6.83 7.72
CA GLU A 98 3.72 5.51 7.11
C GLU A 98 2.92 4.63 8.07
N LEU A 99 1.86 4.00 7.54
CA LEU A 99 1.05 3.02 8.26
C LEU A 99 0.94 1.75 7.41
N ILE A 100 1.75 0.75 7.74
CA ILE A 100 1.75 -0.53 7.04
C ILE A 100 0.73 -1.47 7.71
N ALA A 101 -0.16 -2.05 6.90
CA ALA A 101 -1.13 -3.06 7.31
C ALA A 101 -0.79 -4.44 6.69
N SER A 102 -1.36 -5.49 7.28
CA SER A 102 -1.29 -6.88 6.82
C SER A 102 -2.70 -7.49 6.77
N PRO A 103 -2.87 -8.71 6.21
CA PRO A 103 -4.13 -9.44 6.32
C PRO A 103 -4.60 -9.64 7.78
N ALA A 104 -3.68 -9.88 8.72
CA ALA A 104 -4.02 -9.98 10.15
C ALA A 104 -4.40 -8.61 10.77
N THR A 105 -3.85 -7.51 10.24
CA THR A 105 -4.32 -6.15 10.59
C THR A 105 -5.76 -5.97 10.11
N HIS A 106 -6.02 -6.28 8.83
CA HIS A 106 -7.34 -6.19 8.21
C HIS A 106 -8.42 -6.93 9.01
N LYS A 107 -8.17 -8.19 9.42
CA LYS A 107 -9.07 -8.96 10.30
C LYS A 107 -9.36 -8.26 11.63
N SER A 108 -8.34 -7.69 12.27
CA SER A 108 -8.50 -7.03 13.58
C SER A 108 -9.41 -5.81 13.51
N TRP A 109 -9.46 -5.11 12.37
CA TRP A 109 -10.20 -3.86 12.20
C TRP A 109 -11.57 -4.03 11.52
N LEU A 110 -11.84 -5.17 10.87
CA LEU A 110 -13.10 -5.37 10.13
C LEU A 110 -14.24 -6.10 10.85
N ARG A 111 -14.10 -6.48 12.12
CA ARG A 111 -15.17 -7.18 12.88
C ARG A 111 -15.79 -8.38 12.13
N ARG A 112 -15.02 -9.04 11.26
CA ARG A 112 -15.42 -10.23 10.51
C ARG A 112 -14.29 -11.25 10.55
#